data_AF-A0A9Q5QW14-F1
#
_entry.id   AF-A0A9Q5QW14-F1
#
_cell.length_a   1.000
_cell.length_b   1.000
_cell.length_c   1.000
_cell.angle_alpha   90.00
_cell.angle_beta   90.00
_cell.angle_gamma   90.00
#
_symmetry.space_group_name_H-M   'P 1'
#
loop_
_entity.id
_entity.type
_entity.pdbx_description
1 polymer ?
#
loop_
_entity_poly.entity_id
_entity_poly.type
_entity_poly.pdbx_seq_one_letter_code
_entity_poly.pdbx_strand_id
1 'polypeptide(L)'
;RLDRIEAQNSATLEEIQKANRRYESAIGAIGSRWGLYSEASFRNGLQAILGQSFGVEVLNLTLYDQEGEVFGRPEQVELDIIIKNGLTIVCELKSSIDKAGMYIFGRKADFYAKNQNRVVNRKIVISPMVDERAVPVAKSLGIEIYSYADVVVP
;
A
#
# COMPACT_ATOMS: atom_id res chain seq x y z
N ARG A 1 -49.51 -20.87 14.56
CA ARG A 1 -48.42 -20.78 15.58
C ARG A 1 -47.05 -20.92 14.91
N LEU A 2 -46.87 -21.95 14.07
CA LEU A 2 -45.68 -22.12 13.22
C LEU A 2 -45.45 -20.94 12.28
N ASP A 3 -46.46 -20.51 11.52
CA ASP A 3 -46.32 -19.39 10.57
C ASP A 3 -45.91 -18.06 11.24
N ARG A 4 -46.36 -17.85 12.49
CA ARG A 4 -46.00 -16.66 13.28
C ARG A 4 -44.54 -16.73 13.77
N ILE A 5 -44.07 -17.93 14.11
CA ILE A 5 -42.67 -18.18 14.48
C ILE A 5 -41.78 -18.06 13.24
N GLU A 6 -42.20 -18.58 12.09
CA GLU A 6 -41.45 -18.47 10.83
C GLU A 6 -41.35 -17.02 10.36
N ALA A 7 -42.46 -16.27 10.41
CA ALA A 7 -42.45 -14.84 10.09
C ALA A 7 -41.50 -14.07 11.03
N GLN A 8 -41.56 -14.35 12.33
CA GLN A 8 -40.70 -13.71 13.33
C GLN A 8 -39.22 -14.08 13.12
N ASN A 9 -38.91 -15.34 12.82
CA ASN A 9 -37.56 -15.80 12.50
C ASN A 9 -37.02 -15.14 11.24
N SER A 10 -37.83 -14.99 10.18
CA SER A 10 -37.41 -14.32 8.94
C SER A 10 -37.09 -12.85 9.20
N ALA A 11 -37.93 -12.14 9.96
CA ALA A 11 -37.71 -10.75 10.31
C ALA A 11 -36.44 -10.58 11.17
N THR A 12 -36.20 -11.48 12.12
CA THR A 12 -34.96 -11.47 12.92
C THR A 12 -33.73 -11.75 12.05
N LEU A 13 -33.79 -12.69 11.10
CA LEU A 13 -32.71 -12.96 10.16
C LEU A 13 -32.40 -11.75 9.26
N GLU A 14 -33.43 -11.05 8.78
CA GLU A 14 -33.27 -9.83 7.99
C GLU A 14 -32.61 -8.71 8.80
N GLU A 15 -33.01 -8.52 10.06
CA GLU A 15 -32.37 -7.55 10.96
C GLU A 15 -30.91 -7.90 11.23
N ILE A 16 -30.60 -9.18 11.49
CA ILE A 16 -29.22 -9.65 11.67
C ILE A 16 -28.38 -9.39 10.42
N GLN A 17 -28.89 -9.72 9.23
CA GLN A 17 -28.18 -9.46 7.98
C GLN A 17 -27.93 -7.96 7.77
N LYS A 18 -28.91 -7.11 8.12
CA LYS A 18 -28.77 -5.66 8.04
C LYS A 18 -27.73 -5.12 9.03
N ALA A 19 -27.70 -5.67 10.25
CA ALA A 19 -26.69 -5.35 11.25
C ALA A 19 -25.29 -5.79 10.80
N ASN A 20 -25.13 -7.01 10.29
CA ASN A 20 -23.87 -7.53 9.78
C ASN A 20 -23.29 -6.65 8.67
N ARG A 21 -24.10 -6.28 7.67
CA ARG A 21 -23.65 -5.37 6.60
C ARG A 21 -23.17 -4.01 7.13
N ARG A 22 -23.84 -3.48 8.16
CA ARG A 22 -23.43 -2.23 8.81
C ARG A 22 -22.10 -2.39 9.54
N TYR A 23 -21.90 -3.51 10.23
CA TYR A 23 -20.64 -3.81 10.91
C TYR A 23 -19.49 -4.02 9.94
N GLU A 24 -19.68 -4.80 8.87
CA GLU A 24 -18.68 -4.98 7.81
C GLU A 24 -18.27 -3.63 7.20
N SER A 25 -19.24 -2.77 6.90
CA SER A 25 -18.98 -1.42 6.39
C SER A 25 -18.19 -0.56 7.38
N ALA A 26 -18.55 -0.59 8.67
CA ALA A 26 -17.87 0.17 9.71
C ALA A 26 -16.43 -0.33 9.93
N ILE A 27 -16.22 -1.65 9.96
CA ILE A 27 -14.91 -2.28 10.08
C ILE A 27 -14.03 -1.91 8.88
N GLY A 28 -14.56 -2.02 7.66
CA GLY A 28 -13.84 -1.61 6.44
C GLY A 28 -13.41 -0.14 6.48
N ALA A 29 -14.30 0.75 6.93
CA ALA A 29 -14.00 2.18 7.05
C ALA A 29 -12.97 2.50 8.15
N ILE A 30 -12.91 1.71 9.23
CA ILE A 30 -11.88 1.85 10.27
C ILE A 30 -10.55 1.30 9.75
N GLY A 31 -10.56 0.14 9.11
CA GLY A 31 -9.37 -0.50 8.54
C GLY A 31 -8.66 0.38 7.51
N SER A 32 -9.41 1.03 6.62
CA SER A 32 -8.82 1.94 5.61
C SER A 32 -8.14 3.16 6.25
N ARG A 33 -8.79 3.78 7.24
CA ARG A 33 -8.23 4.90 8.00
C ARG A 33 -7.00 4.47 8.80
N TRP A 34 -7.08 3.34 9.49
CA TRP A 34 -5.95 2.79 10.23
C TRP A 34 -4.75 2.53 9.31
N GLY A 35 -4.99 1.95 8.12
CA GLY A 35 -3.96 1.73 7.11
C GLY A 35 -3.24 3.03 6.74
N LEU A 36 -3.99 4.06 6.37
CA LEU A 36 -3.44 5.38 6.01
C LEU A 36 -2.65 6.03 7.15
N TYR A 37 -3.20 6.01 8.37
CA TYR A 37 -2.50 6.59 9.53
C TYR A 37 -1.26 5.78 9.93
N SER A 38 -1.29 4.47 9.76
CA SER A 38 -0.13 3.60 10.01
C SER A 38 0.96 3.85 8.99
N GLU A 39 0.59 4.02 7.72
CA GLU A 39 1.51 4.36 6.64
C GLU A 39 2.25 5.68 6.92
N ALA A 40 1.50 6.73 7.28
CA ALA A 40 2.06 8.02 7.67
C ALA A 40 2.94 7.92 8.93
N SER A 41 2.50 7.16 9.95
CA SER A 41 3.26 7.00 11.20
C SER A 41 4.59 6.29 10.98
N PHE A 42 4.60 5.22 10.18
CA PHE A 42 5.81 4.48 9.85
C PHE A 42 6.81 5.38 9.12
N ARG A 43 6.31 6.16 8.15
CA ARG A 43 7.13 7.12 7.40
C ARG A 43 7.76 8.19 8.28
N ASN A 44 6.97 8.80 9.15
CA ASN A 44 7.47 9.79 10.11
C ASN A 44 8.53 9.18 11.03
N GLY A 45 8.32 7.94 11.48
CA GLY A 45 9.29 7.18 12.26
C GLY A 45 10.60 6.94 11.50
N LEU A 46 10.52 6.47 10.25
CA LEU A 46 11.70 6.28 9.39
C LEU A 46 12.47 7.58 9.18
N GLN A 47 11.77 8.68 8.90
CA GLN A 47 12.42 9.98 8.71
C GLN A 47 13.12 10.45 9.98
N ALA A 48 12.51 10.30 11.15
CA ALA A 48 13.13 10.67 12.42
C ALA A 48 14.38 9.83 12.70
N ILE A 49 14.27 8.49 12.60
CA ILE A 49 15.37 7.57 12.91
C ILE A 49 16.50 7.73 11.87
N LEU A 50 16.18 7.57 10.59
CA LEU A 50 17.17 7.54 9.52
C LEU A 50 17.75 8.93 9.23
N GLY A 51 16.91 9.95 9.26
CA GLY A 51 17.33 11.33 9.05
C GLY A 51 18.23 11.84 10.16
N GLN A 52 17.79 11.74 11.43
CA GLN A 52 18.51 12.36 12.54
C GLN A 52 19.74 11.54 12.96
N SER A 53 19.67 10.20 12.92
CA SER A 53 20.76 9.36 13.41
C SER A 53 21.77 8.96 12.35
N PHE A 54 21.37 8.92 11.07
CA PHE A 54 22.22 8.38 9.99
C PHE A 54 22.40 9.33 8.81
N GLY A 55 21.82 10.54 8.85
CA GLY A 55 21.88 11.52 7.77
C GLY A 55 21.36 10.97 6.44
N VAL A 56 20.32 10.13 6.50
CA VAL A 56 19.61 9.57 5.36
C VAL A 56 18.44 10.50 5.02
N GLU A 57 18.29 10.81 3.75
CA GLU A 57 17.18 11.62 3.28
C GLU A 57 15.97 10.71 3.01
N VAL A 58 14.87 10.94 3.72
CA VAL A 58 13.59 10.26 3.50
C VAL A 58 12.59 11.28 2.97
N LEU A 59 12.10 11.08 1.76
CA LEU A 59 11.24 12.01 1.04
C LEU A 59 9.89 11.35 0.76
N ASN A 60 8.82 12.12 0.93
CA ASN A 60 7.55 11.85 0.28
C ASN A 60 7.37 12.84 -0.85
N LEU A 61 7.26 12.33 -2.07
CA LEU A 61 7.14 13.14 -3.27
C LEU A 61 5.79 12.89 -3.92
N THR A 62 5.16 13.99 -4.33
CA THR A 62 4.01 13.98 -5.23
C THR A 62 4.45 14.66 -6.52
N LEU A 63 4.52 13.89 -7.59
CA LEU A 63 4.86 14.37 -8.93
C LEU A 63 3.61 14.32 -9.81
N TYR A 64 3.47 15.21 -10.77
CA TYR A 64 2.35 15.16 -11.71
C TYR A 64 2.80 14.51 -13.02
N ASP A 65 2.21 13.38 -13.36
CA ASP A 65 2.45 12.66 -14.61
C ASP A 65 1.53 13.21 -15.69
N GLN A 66 2.02 14.12 -16.53
CA GLN A 66 1.23 14.77 -17.58
C GLN A 66 0.89 13.82 -18.72
N GLU A 67 1.75 12.87 -19.04
CA GLU A 67 1.60 11.98 -20.20
C GLU A 67 0.82 10.70 -19.83
N GLY A 68 0.58 10.47 -18.54
CA GLY A 68 -0.11 9.30 -18.04
C GLY A 68 0.70 8.01 -18.17
N GLU A 69 2.02 8.09 -18.07
CA GLU A 69 2.94 6.94 -18.11
C GLU A 69 2.61 5.89 -17.02
N VAL A 70 2.14 6.32 -15.86
CA VAL A 70 1.88 5.44 -14.70
C VAL A 70 0.46 4.88 -14.71
N PHE A 71 -0.54 5.74 -14.94
CA PHE A 71 -1.96 5.41 -14.78
C PHE A 71 -2.74 5.36 -16.10
N GLY A 72 -2.09 5.62 -17.24
CA GLY A 72 -2.71 5.70 -18.56
C GLY A 72 -3.49 7.00 -18.81
N ARG A 73 -3.38 7.98 -17.91
CA ARG A 73 -3.97 9.32 -18.01
C ARG A 73 -3.23 10.32 -17.11
N PRO A 74 -3.36 11.63 -17.32
CA PRO A 74 -2.74 12.62 -16.45
C PRO A 74 -3.21 12.49 -15.00
N GLU A 75 -2.28 12.34 -14.06
CA GLU A 75 -2.60 12.07 -12.65
C GLU A 75 -1.42 12.37 -11.72
N GLN A 76 -1.71 12.58 -10.42
CA GLN A 76 -0.69 12.66 -9.38
C GLN A 76 -0.08 11.28 -9.09
N VAL A 77 1.23 11.25 -8.97
CA VAL A 77 2.06 10.09 -8.63
C VAL A 77 2.74 10.34 -7.30
N GLU A 78 2.29 9.62 -6.28
CA GLU A 78 2.88 9.65 -4.94
C GLU A 78 3.89 8.51 -4.74
N LEU A 79 5.03 8.85 -4.14
CA LEU A 79 6.17 7.97 -3.94
C LEU A 79 6.88 8.28 -2.62
N ASP A 80 7.40 7.24 -1.98
CA ASP A 80 8.35 7.37 -0.88
C ASP A 80 9.75 7.01 -1.35
N ILE A 81 10.70 7.90 -1.08
CA ILE A 81 12.08 7.77 -1.56
C ILE A 81 13.03 7.84 -0.38
N ILE A 82 14.00 6.93 -0.33
CA ILE A 82 15.10 6.96 0.63
C ILE A 82 16.40 7.16 -0.15
N ILE A 83 17.17 8.19 0.22
CA ILE A 83 18.42 8.58 -0.44
C ILE A 83 19.56 8.62 0.57
N LYS A 84 20.68 7.96 0.25
CA LYS A 84 21.92 8.08 1.02
C LYS A 84 23.13 7.84 0.12
N ASN A 85 24.08 8.78 0.08
CA ASN A 85 25.34 8.64 -0.67
C ASN A 85 25.15 8.21 -2.13
N GLY A 86 24.14 8.75 -2.81
CA GLY A 86 23.80 8.38 -4.19
C GLY A 86 22.93 7.13 -4.34
N LEU A 87 22.85 6.26 -3.32
CA LEU A 87 21.90 5.17 -3.27
C LEU A 87 20.47 5.74 -3.19
N THR A 88 19.60 5.25 -4.05
CA THR A 88 18.20 5.67 -4.15
C THR A 88 17.30 4.44 -4.07
N ILE A 89 16.43 4.41 -3.08
CA ILE A 89 15.45 3.34 -2.87
C ILE A 89 14.06 3.94 -3.01
N VAL A 90 13.26 3.37 -3.88
CA VAL A 90 11.84 3.71 -3.99
C VAL A 90 11.05 2.71 -3.15
N CYS A 91 10.19 3.19 -2.28
CA CYS A 91 9.39 2.38 -1.38
C CYS A 91 7.89 2.63 -1.62
N GLU A 92 7.08 1.58 -1.44
CA GLU A 92 5.63 1.71 -1.27
C GLU A 92 5.23 0.91 -0.04
N LEU A 93 4.61 1.61 0.92
CA LEU A 93 4.02 1.01 2.10
C LEU A 93 2.51 0.95 1.89
N LYS A 94 1.93 -0.24 1.95
CA LYS A 94 0.48 -0.41 1.87
C LYS A 94 -0.02 -1.43 2.89
N SER A 95 -1.20 -1.21 3.44
CA SER A 95 -1.90 -2.24 4.23
C SER A 95 -2.18 -3.54 3.45
N SER A 96 -2.35 -3.46 2.13
CA SER A 96 -2.41 -4.61 1.23
C SER A 96 -1.96 -4.24 -0.18
N ILE A 97 -1.46 -5.21 -0.95
CA ILE A 97 -1.11 -5.01 -2.35
C ILE A 97 -1.54 -6.20 -3.22
N ASP A 98 -2.17 -5.89 -4.33
CA ASP A 98 -2.61 -6.85 -5.33
C ASP A 98 -1.69 -6.84 -6.56
N LYS A 99 -2.01 -7.68 -7.55
CA LYS A 99 -1.23 -7.78 -8.79
C LYS A 99 -1.18 -6.45 -9.55
N ALA A 100 -2.29 -5.71 -9.61
CA ALA A 100 -2.36 -4.44 -10.32
C ALA A 100 -1.54 -3.35 -9.61
N GLY A 101 -1.67 -3.25 -8.28
CA GLY A 101 -0.90 -2.37 -7.43
C GLY A 101 0.60 -2.59 -7.56
N MET A 102 1.05 -3.85 -7.68
CA MET A 102 2.46 -4.17 -7.91
C MET A 102 2.99 -3.64 -9.25
N TYR A 103 2.24 -3.78 -10.34
CA TYR A 103 2.61 -3.19 -11.63
C TYR A 103 2.60 -1.66 -11.59
N ILE A 104 1.60 -1.06 -10.95
CA ILE A 104 1.51 0.39 -10.76
C ILE A 104 2.75 0.89 -10.02
N PHE A 105 3.13 0.24 -8.91
CA PHE A 105 4.33 0.60 -8.16
C PHE A 105 5.60 0.54 -9.02
N GLY A 106 5.76 -0.53 -9.82
CA GLY A 106 6.85 -0.63 -10.79
C GLY A 106 6.90 0.57 -11.73
N ARG A 107 5.76 0.93 -12.34
CA ARG A 107 5.68 2.10 -13.23
C ARG A 107 5.95 3.42 -12.52
N LYS A 108 5.49 3.59 -11.28
CA LYS A 108 5.80 4.79 -10.49
C LYS A 108 7.31 4.94 -10.27
N ALA A 109 8.00 3.84 -9.94
CA ALA A 109 9.44 3.85 -9.73
C ALA A 109 10.21 4.18 -11.02
N ASP A 110 9.80 3.60 -12.15
CA ASP A 110 10.40 3.87 -13.46
C ASP A 110 10.13 5.32 -13.91
N PHE A 111 8.92 5.83 -13.68
CA PHE A 111 8.55 7.22 -13.91
C PHE A 111 9.43 8.19 -13.11
N TYR A 112 9.66 7.90 -11.82
CA TYR A 112 10.57 8.69 -10.98
C TYR A 112 12.00 8.67 -11.52
N ALA A 113 12.52 7.48 -11.85
CA ALA A 113 13.88 7.32 -12.37
C ALA A 113 14.11 8.18 -13.62
N LYS A 114 13.14 8.14 -14.54
CA LYS A 114 13.15 8.92 -15.78
C LYS A 114 13.05 10.43 -15.52
N ASN A 115 12.05 10.87 -14.74
CA ASN A 115 11.78 12.30 -14.53
C ASN A 115 12.86 13.00 -13.72
N GLN A 116 13.50 12.29 -12.79
CA GLN A 116 14.55 12.85 -11.93
C GLN A 116 15.97 12.58 -12.47
N ASN A 117 16.07 11.96 -13.65
CA ASN A 117 17.34 11.51 -14.25
C ASN A 117 18.23 10.77 -13.24
N ARG A 118 17.62 9.84 -12.50
CA ARG A 118 18.22 9.19 -11.33
C ARG A 118 18.07 7.69 -11.40
N VAL A 119 19.15 6.98 -11.07
CA VAL A 119 19.11 5.52 -10.97
C VAL A 119 18.36 5.14 -9.70
N VAL A 120 17.31 4.32 -9.85
CA VAL A 120 16.65 3.65 -8.73
C VAL A 120 17.37 2.33 -8.48
N ASN A 121 18.06 2.24 -7.34
CA ASN A 121 18.88 1.07 -7.01
C ASN A 121 18.06 -0.09 -6.49
N ARG A 122 16.99 0.19 -5.75
CA ARG A 122 16.09 -0.80 -5.15
C ARG A 122 14.65 -0.31 -5.20
N LYS A 123 13.73 -1.24 -5.42
CA LYS A 123 12.28 -1.03 -5.36
C LYS A 123 11.74 -1.93 -4.27
N ILE A 124 11.13 -1.36 -3.24
CA ILE A 124 10.70 -2.11 -2.05
C ILE A 124 9.21 -1.89 -1.82
N VAL A 125 8.48 -2.99 -1.64
CA VAL A 125 7.11 -2.99 -1.14
C VAL A 125 7.12 -3.53 0.27
N ILE A 126 6.53 -2.77 1.20
CA ILE A 126 6.30 -3.20 2.57
C ILE A 126 4.80 -3.33 2.75
N SER A 127 4.32 -4.54 3.02
CA SER A 127 2.88 -4.76 3.19
C SER A 127 2.58 -6.04 3.97
N PRO A 128 1.75 -5.99 5.02
CA PRO A 128 1.41 -7.20 5.76
C PRO A 128 0.59 -8.19 4.92
N MET A 129 -0.05 -7.75 3.84
CA MET A 129 -0.92 -8.58 3.02
C MET A 129 -0.56 -8.42 1.54
N VAL A 130 0.11 -9.41 0.98
CA VAL A 130 0.48 -9.45 -0.44
C VAL A 130 -0.29 -10.57 -1.12
N ASP A 131 -1.04 -10.25 -2.17
CA ASP A 131 -1.68 -11.25 -3.01
C ASP A 131 -0.62 -12.16 -3.64
N GLU A 132 -0.77 -13.48 -3.54
CA GLU A 132 0.17 -14.46 -4.10
C GLU A 132 0.43 -14.22 -5.59
N ARG A 133 -0.56 -13.71 -6.33
CA ARG A 133 -0.45 -13.39 -7.77
C ARG A 133 0.43 -12.17 -8.04
N ALA A 134 0.70 -11.34 -7.04
CA ALA A 134 1.60 -10.19 -7.12
C ALA A 134 3.08 -10.59 -6.93
N VAL A 135 3.36 -11.70 -6.25
CA VAL A 135 4.74 -12.16 -5.96
C VAL A 135 5.54 -12.44 -7.24
N PRO A 136 5.03 -13.15 -8.26
CA PRO A 136 5.74 -13.32 -9.52
C PRO A 136 6.00 -12.00 -10.25
N VAL A 137 5.06 -11.03 -10.13
CA VAL A 137 5.21 -9.70 -10.73
C VAL A 137 6.35 -8.95 -10.05
N ALA A 138 6.37 -8.94 -8.72
CA ALA A 138 7.43 -8.30 -7.96
C ALA A 138 8.80 -8.86 -8.35
N LYS A 139 8.93 -10.19 -8.39
CA LYS A 139 10.16 -10.87 -8.84
C LYS A 139 10.57 -10.45 -10.25
N SER A 140 9.63 -10.42 -11.19
CA SER A 140 9.91 -10.05 -12.59
C SER A 140 10.37 -8.60 -12.75
N LEU A 141 9.90 -7.70 -11.86
CA LEU A 141 10.22 -6.28 -11.90
C LEU A 141 11.40 -5.92 -10.97
N GLY A 142 12.02 -6.89 -10.29
CA GLY A 142 13.07 -6.64 -9.32
C GLY A 142 12.59 -5.83 -8.10
N ILE A 143 11.35 -6.09 -7.66
CA ILE A 143 10.75 -5.48 -6.47
C ILE A 143 10.90 -6.44 -5.30
N GLU A 144 11.49 -5.94 -4.22
CA GLU A 144 11.63 -6.64 -2.95
C GLU A 144 10.33 -6.51 -2.16
N ILE A 145 9.91 -7.60 -1.52
CA ILE A 145 8.70 -7.63 -0.69
C ILE A 145 9.14 -7.87 0.76
N TYR A 146 8.60 -7.07 1.68
CA TYR A 146 8.63 -7.33 3.11
C TYR A 146 7.20 -7.46 3.61
N SER A 147 6.79 -8.68 3.89
CA SER A 147 5.43 -9.01 4.32
C SER A 147 5.36 -9.64 5.71
N TYR A 148 4.15 -9.82 6.23
CA TYR A 148 3.93 -10.45 7.53
C TYR A 148 4.52 -11.88 7.62
N ALA A 149 4.59 -12.58 6.48
CA ALA A 149 5.15 -13.93 6.40
C ALA A 149 6.68 -13.95 6.27
N ASP A 150 7.32 -12.81 5.98
CA ASP A 150 8.77 -12.73 5.89
C ASP A 150 9.36 -12.57 7.30
N VAL A 151 9.88 -13.66 7.85
CA VAL A 151 10.77 -13.58 9.02
C VAL A 151 11.99 -12.78 8.58
N VAL A 152 12.05 -11.50 8.98
CA VAL A 152 13.26 -10.69 8.85
C VAL A 152 14.29 -11.30 9.79
N VAL A 153 15.21 -12.10 9.24
CA VAL A 153 16.35 -12.62 10.00
C VAL A 153 17.36 -11.47 10.13
N PRO A 154 17.80 -11.12 11.36
CA PRO A 154 18.73 -10.03 11.61
C PRO A 154 20.11 -10.21 10.96
#